data_AF-A0A3D8J002-F1
#
_entry.id   AF-A0A3D8J002-F1
#
_cell.length_a   1.000
_cell.length_b   1.000
_cell.length_c   1.000
_cell.angle_alpha   90.00
_cell.angle_beta   90.00
_cell.angle_gamma   90.00
#
_symmetry.space_group_name_H-M   'P 1'
#
loop_
_entity.id
_entity.type
_entity.pdbx_description
1 polymer ?
#
loop_
_entity_poly.entity_id
_entity_poly.type
_entity_poly.pdbx_seq_one_letter_code
_entity_poly.pdbx_strand_id
1 'polypeptide(L)'
;MAQVTPIQTAGLSNISLTDVNNEIKGKQGDFSSLLKKSLDELNASQEESDKALADMASGQVKDLHQAAITIGKAETSMKLMLEVRNKAISAYKEILRTQV
;
A
#
# COMPACT_ATOMS: atom_id res chain seq x y z
N MET A 1 29.58 -5.67 62.82
CA MET A 1 30.13 -6.14 61.54
C MET A 1 28.98 -6.15 60.53
N ALA A 2 28.90 -5.15 59.67
CA ALA A 2 27.83 -5.03 58.67
C ALA A 2 28.17 -5.87 57.44
N GLN A 3 27.29 -6.80 57.07
CA GLN A 3 27.44 -7.61 55.87
C GLN A 3 27.08 -6.75 54.65
N VAL A 4 27.97 -6.70 53.65
CA VAL A 4 27.70 -6.03 52.37
C VAL A 4 27.01 -7.01 51.43
N THR A 5 25.73 -6.78 51.17
CA THR A 5 24.95 -7.56 50.21
C THR A 5 25.37 -7.17 48.79
N PRO A 6 25.65 -8.14 47.88
CA PRO A 6 25.98 -7.83 46.49
C PRO A 6 24.75 -7.29 45.74
N ILE A 7 24.97 -6.26 44.93
CA ILE A 7 23.95 -5.67 44.04
C ILE A 7 23.64 -6.68 42.93
N GLN A 8 22.39 -7.17 42.88
CA GLN A 8 21.88 -7.97 41.79
C GLN A 8 21.72 -7.08 40.55
N THR A 9 22.23 -7.52 39.40
CA THR A 9 22.13 -6.78 38.13
C THR A 9 20.66 -6.72 37.70
N ALA A 10 20.04 -5.56 37.91
CA ALA A 10 18.68 -5.33 37.46
C ALA A 10 18.62 -5.36 35.93
N GLY A 11 17.98 -6.39 35.39
CA GLY A 11 16.99 -6.19 34.32
C GLY A 11 17.46 -6.03 32.88
N LEU A 12 18.66 -6.49 32.48
CA LEU A 12 18.98 -6.66 31.05
C LEU A 12 18.67 -8.06 30.50
N SER A 13 17.84 -8.84 31.20
CA SER A 13 17.43 -10.17 30.76
C SER A 13 16.05 -10.11 30.10
N ASN A 14 16.02 -10.47 28.81
CA ASN A 14 14.86 -10.81 27.99
C ASN A 14 14.22 -9.68 27.16
N ILE A 15 14.92 -9.26 26.11
CA ILE A 15 14.22 -8.97 24.85
C ILE A 15 13.90 -10.33 24.23
N SER A 16 12.71 -10.85 24.51
CA SER A 16 12.23 -12.10 23.92
C SER A 16 11.94 -11.86 22.44
N LEU A 17 12.63 -12.58 21.56
CA LEU A 17 12.40 -12.58 20.09
C LEU A 17 10.99 -13.08 19.69
N THR A 18 10.15 -13.40 20.67
CA THR A 18 8.79 -13.89 20.52
C THR A 18 7.78 -12.75 20.33
N ASP A 19 8.01 -11.56 20.91
CA ASP A 19 7.09 -10.41 20.79
C ASP A 19 7.07 -9.81 19.38
N VAL A 20 8.20 -9.86 18.66
CA VAL A 20 8.28 -9.38 17.26
C VAL A 20 7.44 -10.25 16.32
N ASN A 21 7.28 -11.55 16.62
CA ASN A 21 6.53 -12.48 15.77
C ASN A 21 5.00 -12.28 15.85
N ASN A 22 4.48 -11.70 16.93
CA ASN A 22 3.03 -11.52 17.10
C ASN A 22 2.49 -10.27 16.37
N GLU A 23 3.30 -9.22 16.22
CA GLU A 23 3.00 -8.02 15.42
C GLU A 23 2.93 -8.29 13.91
N ILE A 24 3.67 -9.28 13.42
CA ILE A 24 3.75 -9.60 11.97
C ILE A 24 2.53 -10.39 11.50
N LYS A 25 1.93 -11.24 12.35
CA LYS A 25 0.76 -12.05 11.98
C LYS A 25 -0.53 -11.25 11.87
N GLY A 26 -0.65 -10.12 12.57
CA GLY A 26 -1.83 -9.24 12.49
C GLY A 26 -1.91 -8.40 11.21
N LYS A 27 -0.77 -8.15 10.54
CA LYS A 27 -0.67 -7.21 9.40
C LYS A 27 -0.70 -7.87 8.02
N GLN A 28 -0.74 -9.20 7.95
CA GLN A 28 -0.62 -9.94 6.69
C GLN A 28 -1.84 -9.73 5.76
N GLY A 29 -2.98 -9.26 6.29
CA GLY A 29 -4.16 -8.85 5.53
C GLY A 29 -4.24 -7.36 5.17
N ASP A 30 -3.40 -6.51 5.77
CA ASP A 30 -3.58 -5.05 5.69
C ASP A 30 -3.18 -4.51 4.32
N PHE A 31 -2.03 -4.96 3.79
CA PHE A 31 -1.57 -4.51 2.47
C PHE A 31 -2.48 -5.00 1.34
N SER A 32 -2.93 -6.26 1.37
CA SER A 32 -3.83 -6.80 0.34
C SER A 32 -5.18 -6.09 0.36
N SER A 33 -5.72 -5.80 1.54
CA SER A 33 -6.97 -5.06 1.69
C SER A 33 -6.84 -3.60 1.23
N LEU A 34 -5.74 -2.93 1.57
CA LEU A 34 -5.43 -1.59 1.11
C LEU A 34 -5.28 -1.55 -0.41
N LEU A 35 -4.53 -2.49 -0.99
CA LEU A 35 -4.33 -2.59 -2.43
C LEU A 35 -5.66 -2.82 -3.16
N LYS A 36 -6.51 -3.71 -2.64
CA LYS A 36 -7.84 -3.94 -3.19
C LYS A 36 -8.68 -2.66 -3.17
N LYS A 37 -8.71 -1.96 -2.03
CA LYS A 37 -9.40 -0.68 -1.90
C LYS A 37 -8.88 0.35 -2.91
N SER A 38 -7.56 0.45 -3.08
CA SER A 38 -6.97 1.37 -4.07
C SER A 38 -7.32 0.98 -5.51
N LEU A 39 -7.46 -0.31 -5.82
CA LEU A 39 -7.97 -0.78 -7.13
C LEU A 39 -9.41 -0.35 -7.35
N ASP A 40 -10.27 -0.53 -6.34
CA ASP A 40 -11.68 -0.18 -6.42
C ASP A 40 -11.85 1.34 -6.60
N GLU A 41 -11.06 2.14 -5.86
CA GLU A 41 -11.01 3.60 -6.01
C GLU A 41 -10.49 4.03 -7.39
N LEU A 42 -9.47 3.35 -7.93
CA LEU A 42 -8.96 3.60 -9.27
C LEU A 42 -10.02 3.31 -10.33
N ASN A 43 -10.75 2.20 -10.19
CA ASN A 43 -11.83 1.84 -11.12
C ASN A 43 -12.93 2.92 -11.12
N ALA A 44 -13.36 3.36 -9.94
CA ALA A 44 -14.33 4.45 -9.81
C ALA A 44 -13.81 5.76 -10.44
N SER A 45 -12.55 6.12 -10.20
CA SER A 45 -11.93 7.31 -10.80
C SER A 45 -11.84 7.22 -12.32
N GLN A 46 -11.68 6.01 -12.87
CA GLN A 46 -11.61 5.81 -14.30
C GLN A 46 -12.99 5.92 -14.96
N GLU A 47 -14.03 5.33 -14.35
CA GLU A 47 -15.42 5.48 -14.82
C GLU A 47 -15.87 6.95 -14.79
N GLU A 48 -15.50 7.70 -13.75
CA GLU A 48 -15.76 9.14 -13.67
C GLU A 48 -15.03 9.92 -14.77
N SER A 49 -13.80 9.52 -15.09
CA SER A 49 -13.01 10.15 -16.16
C SER A 49 -13.58 9.87 -17.54
N ASP A 50 -14.04 8.64 -17.78
CA ASP A 50 -14.68 8.26 -19.05
C ASP A 50 -15.98 9.04 -19.26
N LYS A 51 -16.76 9.26 -18.19
CA LYS A 51 -17.93 10.14 -18.22
C LYS A 51 -17.54 11.59 -18.48
N ALA A 52 -16.52 12.11 -17.79
CA ALA A 52 -16.03 13.47 -17.99
C ALA A 52 -15.53 13.69 -19.44
N LEU A 53 -14.88 12.69 -20.03
CA LEU A 53 -14.49 12.68 -21.44
C LEU A 53 -15.70 12.74 -22.38
N ALA A 54 -16.74 11.95 -22.11
CA ALA A 54 -17.96 11.95 -22.91
C ALA A 54 -18.71 13.29 -22.82
N ASP A 55 -18.83 13.85 -21.61
CA ASP A 55 -19.48 15.15 -21.37
C ASP A 55 -18.70 16.30 -22.03
N MET A 56 -17.37 16.21 -22.02
CA MET A 56 -16.49 17.17 -22.70
C MET A 56 -16.61 17.06 -24.23
N ALA A 57 -16.59 15.85 -24.78
CA ALA A 57 -16.71 15.61 -26.23
C ALA A 57 -18.09 15.99 -26.78
N SER A 58 -19.14 15.83 -25.98
CA SER A 58 -20.52 16.24 -26.33
C SER A 58 -20.81 17.73 -26.10
N GLY A 59 -19.87 18.47 -25.53
CA GLY A 59 -20.04 19.90 -25.23
C GLY A 59 -20.99 20.20 -24.07
N GLN A 60 -21.35 19.20 -23.26
CA GLN A 60 -22.24 19.35 -22.10
C GLN A 60 -21.50 19.69 -20.81
N VAL A 61 -20.17 19.65 -20.82
CA VAL A 61 -19.37 19.91 -19.62
C VAL A 61 -19.41 21.40 -19.24
N LYS A 62 -19.87 21.68 -18.02
CA LYS A 62 -19.91 23.05 -17.48
C LYS A 62 -18.53 23.54 -17.02
N ASP A 63 -17.68 22.61 -16.61
CA ASP A 63 -16.36 22.91 -16.07
C ASP A 63 -15.31 22.02 -16.74
N LEU A 64 -14.74 22.52 -17.84
CA LEU A 64 -13.69 21.85 -18.60
C LEU A 64 -12.42 21.64 -17.77
N HIS A 65 -12.11 22.56 -16.87
CA HIS A 65 -10.90 22.49 -16.04
C HIS A 65 -11.00 21.35 -15.03
N GLN A 66 -12.15 21.24 -14.36
CA GLN A 66 -12.38 20.14 -13.42
C GLN A 66 -12.42 18.79 -14.14
N ALA A 67 -13.04 18.72 -15.32
CA ALA A 67 -13.04 17.51 -16.15
C ALA A 67 -11.60 17.09 -16.53
N ALA A 68 -10.78 18.03 -17.00
CA ALA A 68 -9.39 17.77 -17.34
C ALA A 68 -8.56 17.29 -16.14
N ILE A 69 -8.80 17.85 -14.94
CA ILE A 69 -8.16 17.39 -13.70
C ILE A 69 -8.56 15.95 -13.37
N THR A 70 -9.85 15.63 -13.44
CA THR A 70 -10.35 14.29 -13.14
C THR A 70 -9.70 13.26 -14.06
N ILE A 71 -9.69 13.54 -15.37
CA ILE A 71 -9.07 12.67 -16.38
C ILE A 71 -7.57 12.49 -16.10
N GLY A 72 -6.84 13.60 -15.88
CA GLY A 72 -5.40 13.55 -15.61
C GLY A 72 -5.05 12.80 -14.32
N LYS A 73 -5.90 12.91 -13.29
CA LYS A 73 -5.75 12.16 -12.03
C LYS A 73 -5.90 10.67 -12.26
N ALA A 74 -6.93 10.25 -12.99
CA ALA A 74 -7.17 8.83 -13.26
C ALA A 74 -6.05 8.21 -14.11
N GLU A 75 -5.59 8.91 -15.15
CA GLU A 75 -4.45 8.46 -15.96
C GLU A 75 -3.16 8.30 -15.13
N THR A 76 -2.84 9.29 -14.30
CA THR A 76 -1.63 9.25 -13.47
C THR A 76 -1.71 8.11 -12.45
N SER A 77 -2.87 7.92 -11.84
CA SER A 77 -3.12 6.84 -10.88
C SER A 77 -3.02 5.46 -11.55
N MET A 78 -3.53 5.32 -12.78
CA MET A 78 -3.41 4.10 -13.56
C MET A 78 -1.95 3.78 -13.91
N LYS A 79 -1.16 4.77 -14.33
CA LYS A 79 0.28 4.61 -14.57
C LYS A 79 1.00 4.09 -13.33
N LEU A 80 0.70 4.67 -12.16
CA LEU A 80 1.24 4.19 -10.89
C LEU A 80 0.85 2.73 -10.61
N MET A 81 -0.42 2.38 -10.82
CA MET A 81 -0.90 1.02 -10.57
C MET A 81 -0.24 -0.01 -11.50
N LEU A 82 0.01 0.35 -12.76
CA LEU A 82 0.75 -0.50 -13.70
C LEU A 82 2.20 -0.75 -13.23
N GLU A 83 2.86 0.27 -12.68
CA GLU A 83 4.18 0.10 -12.08
C GLU A 83 4.15 -0.85 -10.88
N VAL A 84 3.16 -0.71 -10.00
CA VAL A 84 2.97 -1.63 -8.86
C VAL A 84 2.74 -3.05 -9.35
N ARG A 85 1.88 -3.25 -10.36
CA ARG A 85 1.63 -4.55 -10.99
C ARG A 85 2.92 -5.16 -11.55
N ASN A 86 3.72 -4.37 -12.28
CA ASN A 86 4.98 -4.82 -12.83
C ASN A 86 5.96 -5.25 -11.73
N LYS A 87 6.07 -4.47 -10.64
CA LYS A 87 6.93 -4.82 -9.50
C LYS A 87 6.45 -6.09 -8.80
N ALA A 88 5.14 -6.28 -8.62
CA ALA A 88 4.58 -7.49 -8.03
C ALA A 88 4.91 -8.75 -8.87
N ILE A 89 4.77 -8.66 -10.19
CA ILE A 89 5.15 -9.74 -11.12
C ILE A 89 6.65 -10.03 -11.03
N SER A 90 7.49 -9.00 -11.00
CA SER A 90 8.95 -9.17 -10.87
C SER A 90 9.35 -9.80 -9.54
N ALA A 91 8.73 -9.38 -8.43
CA ALA A 91 8.98 -9.96 -7.11
C ALA A 91 8.61 -11.45 -7.07
N TYR A 92 7.46 -11.82 -7.66
CA TYR A 92 7.06 -13.21 -7.80
C TYR A 92 8.08 -14.03 -8.60
N LYS A 93 8.56 -13.49 -9.73
CA LYS A 93 9.60 -14.14 -10.54
C LYS A 93 10.93 -14.32 -9.77
N GLU A 94 11.35 -13.34 -8.98
CA GLU A 94 12.61 -13.43 -8.22
C GLU A 94 12.56 -14.48 -7.11
N ILE A 95 11.41 -14.61 -6.42
CA ILE A 95 11.19 -15.67 -5.42
C ILE A 95 11.37 -17.06 -6.06
N LEU A 96 10.76 -17.28 -7.23
CA LEU A 96 10.92 -18.54 -7.97
C LEU A 96 12.37 -18.81 -8.37
N ARG A 97 13.13 -17.76 -8.72
CA ARG A 97 14.53 -17.87 -9.14
C ARG A 97 15.50 -18.16 -7.98
N THR A 98 15.10 -17.86 -6.75
CA THR A 98 15.91 -18.10 -5.54
C THR A 98 15.68 -19.51 -4.96
N GLN A 99 14.60 -20.19 -5.35
CA GLN A 99 14.24 -21.54 -4.88
C GLN A 99 14.71 -22.68 -5.77
N VAL A 100 15.34 -22.38 -6.92
CA VAL A 100 16.03 -23.37 -7.76
C VAL A 100 17.50 -23.48 -7.42
#